data_AF-A0A2N9LP32-F1
#
_entry.id   AF-A0A2N9LP32-F1
#
_cell.length_a   1.000
_cell.length_b   1.000
_cell.length_c   1.000
_cell.angle_alpha   90.00
_cell.angle_beta   90.00
_cell.angle_gamma   90.00
#
_symmetry.space_group_name_H-M   'P 1'
#
loop_
_entity.id
_entity.type
_entity.pdbx_description
1 polymer ?
#
loop_
_entity_poly.entity_id
_entity_poly.type
_entity_poly.pdbx_seq_one_letter_code
_entity_poly.pdbx_strand_id
1 'polypeptide(L)'
;MNLWQPRSGWWIAPAGATLLALLCAAPHARPQGFVADAGWRDVSLAEYRQHLQNLDALVSACQAAQPKKDAAQMSSACDPRQAGSDDRVHWQAGAVTQTREVRYDWLRAVLGFAAKKDHAAQPATLTLIPGAKNQPRTADSLLTQAHQRLQDDAKQAEGPAQASASYADERKALSAILSQRAYRGVTEMSPRERFLEWFYNLLDKFLASLVRLGSRAPWIAWALRALLLVAIATALIWFLIRIERRSRVKLVPDEVPAPDAPSAREWRLWLLDAQAMAAKGLWREAIHFVYWAAIARLESRRLWPADRARTPREYLALLAGTDPRKTSLTELTQSFERTWYGGRAAAAADFNSALELAAALGVETK
;
A
#
# COMPACT_ATOMS: atom_id res chain seq x y z
N MET A 1 46.90 -52.45 25.31
CA MET A 1 48.07 -52.42 26.20
C MET A 1 48.66 -51.01 26.17
N ASN A 2 48.63 -50.38 27.35
CA ASN A 2 49.43 -49.28 27.89
C ASN A 2 49.50 -47.94 27.09
N LEU A 3 48.78 -46.88 27.48
CA LEU A 3 48.87 -46.04 28.70
C LEU A 3 49.95 -44.94 28.58
N TRP A 4 49.53 -43.68 28.34
CA TRP A 4 49.81 -42.48 29.16
C TRP A 4 49.54 -41.16 28.38
N GLN A 5 48.56 -40.37 28.87
CA GLN A 5 48.48 -38.91 28.73
C GLN A 5 49.34 -38.25 29.85
N PRO A 6 49.26 -36.93 30.21
CA PRO A 6 48.79 -35.69 29.55
C PRO A 6 49.77 -34.49 29.74
N ARG A 7 49.30 -33.29 29.35
CA ARG A 7 49.53 -31.91 29.89
C ARG A 7 50.15 -30.99 28.83
N SER A 8 49.82 -29.71 28.70
CA SER A 8 48.76 -28.80 29.16
C SER A 8 49.20 -27.43 28.62
N GLY A 9 48.30 -26.58 28.12
CA GLY A 9 48.71 -25.21 27.75
C GLY A 9 47.75 -24.47 26.84
N TRP A 10 46.62 -24.05 27.39
CA TRP A 10 45.80 -22.97 26.84
C TRP A 10 46.59 -21.66 26.86
N TRP A 11 46.58 -20.88 25.77
CA TRP A 11 46.44 -19.42 25.81
C TRP A 11 45.73 -18.93 24.53
N ILE A 12 44.87 -17.94 24.75
CA ILE A 12 43.87 -17.36 23.86
C ILE A 12 44.46 -16.12 23.15
N ALA A 13 43.93 -15.88 21.94
CA ALA A 13 43.67 -14.59 21.28
C ALA A 13 44.62 -14.02 20.20
N PRO A 14 44.02 -13.27 19.22
CA PRO A 14 44.54 -13.04 17.87
C PRO A 14 44.89 -11.56 17.59
N ALA A 15 45.69 -11.27 16.56
CA ALA A 15 45.82 -9.91 16.02
C ALA A 15 46.40 -9.85 14.60
N GLY A 16 45.81 -8.99 13.77
CA GLY A 16 46.44 -8.29 12.62
C GLY A 16 46.51 -9.10 11.32
N ALA A 17 45.57 -8.99 10.36
CA ALA A 17 45.30 -7.83 9.49
C ALA A 17 46.54 -7.29 8.78
N THR A 18 46.69 -7.59 7.48
CA THR A 18 46.98 -6.65 6.38
C THR A 18 47.22 -7.43 5.09
N LEU A 19 46.26 -7.42 4.16
CA LEU A 19 46.55 -7.74 2.77
C LEU A 19 45.90 -6.70 1.88
N LEU A 20 46.79 -6.05 1.14
CA LEU A 20 46.64 -4.85 0.34
C LEU A 20 45.59 -5.02 -0.77
N ALA A 21 44.86 -3.93 -1.01
CA ALA A 21 44.00 -3.71 -2.15
C ALA A 21 44.78 -3.64 -3.46
N LEU A 22 44.24 -4.26 -4.52
CA LEU A 22 44.35 -3.83 -5.91
C LEU A 22 43.46 -4.74 -6.76
N LEU A 23 42.42 -4.19 -7.40
CA LEU A 23 42.04 -4.45 -8.80
C LEU A 23 40.66 -3.83 -9.12
N CYS A 24 40.72 -2.83 -10.01
CA CYS A 24 39.71 -2.43 -10.99
C CYS A 24 38.36 -1.87 -10.51
N ALA A 25 38.33 -0.55 -10.32
CA ALA A 25 37.15 0.26 -10.52
C ALA A 25 36.72 0.18 -12.01
N ALA A 26 35.68 -0.60 -12.31
CA ALA A 26 34.90 -0.41 -13.51
C ALA A 26 34.07 0.88 -13.33
N PRO A 27 34.18 1.89 -14.20
CA PRO A 27 33.35 3.08 -14.10
C PRO A 27 31.89 2.65 -14.30
N HIS A 28 31.10 2.68 -13.23
CA HIS A 28 29.67 2.53 -13.34
C HIS A 28 29.16 3.69 -14.20
N ALA A 29 28.71 3.35 -15.39
CA ALA A 29 28.02 4.27 -16.29
C ALA A 29 26.85 4.88 -15.52
N ARG A 30 26.95 6.19 -15.21
CA ARG A 30 25.81 6.96 -14.73
C ARG A 30 24.70 6.80 -15.77
N PRO A 31 23.44 6.52 -15.37
CA PRO A 31 22.32 6.69 -16.27
C PRO A 31 22.37 8.13 -16.78
N GLN A 32 22.47 8.28 -18.10
CA GLN A 32 22.53 9.57 -18.77
C GLN A 32 21.35 10.42 -18.28
N GLY A 33 21.67 11.48 -17.53
CA GLY A 33 20.68 12.45 -17.09
C GLY A 33 19.94 13.00 -18.29
N PHE A 34 18.64 13.14 -18.15
CA PHE A 34 17.81 13.97 -19.03
C PHE A 34 18.54 15.30 -19.26
N VAL A 35 18.60 15.73 -20.52
CA VAL A 35 19.27 16.99 -20.93
C VAL A 35 18.73 18.11 -20.04
N ALA A 36 19.63 18.71 -19.28
CA ALA A 36 19.37 19.76 -18.31
C ALA A 36 18.61 20.95 -18.91
N ASP A 37 17.80 21.61 -18.07
CA ASP A 37 17.04 22.83 -18.32
C ASP A 37 17.76 23.77 -19.30
N ALA A 38 17.21 23.93 -20.50
CA ALA A 38 17.74 24.86 -21.50
C ALA A 38 17.44 26.34 -21.18
N GLY A 39 17.07 26.65 -19.93
CA GLY A 39 16.67 27.99 -19.49
C GLY A 39 15.31 28.42 -20.05
N TRP A 40 14.87 29.60 -19.61
CA TRP A 40 13.66 30.25 -20.11
C TRP A 40 14.06 31.39 -21.05
N ARG A 41 13.33 31.54 -22.15
CA ARG A 41 13.37 32.73 -23.01
C ARG A 41 12.04 33.46 -22.97
N ASP A 42 12.09 34.73 -22.63
CA ASP A 42 10.93 35.62 -22.75
C ASP A 42 10.77 36.02 -24.22
N VAL A 43 9.60 35.73 -24.80
CA VAL A 43 9.31 35.91 -26.23
C VAL A 43 7.95 36.57 -26.44
N SER A 44 7.84 37.39 -27.47
CA SER A 44 6.57 37.90 -27.97
C SER A 44 5.78 36.80 -28.70
N LEU A 45 4.48 37.01 -28.89
CA LEU A 45 3.63 36.06 -29.64
C LEU A 45 4.15 35.82 -31.08
N ALA A 46 4.72 36.84 -31.73
CA ALA A 46 5.28 36.71 -33.07
C ALA A 46 6.55 35.84 -33.09
N GLU A 47 7.45 36.07 -32.12
CA GLU A 47 8.67 35.27 -31.97
C GLU A 47 8.34 33.82 -31.59
N TYR A 48 7.32 33.60 -30.77
CA TYR A 48 6.81 32.26 -30.44
C TYR A 48 6.30 31.52 -31.69
N ARG A 49 5.51 32.18 -32.56
CA ARG A 49 5.06 31.59 -33.83
C ARG A 49 6.22 31.19 -34.72
N GLN A 50 7.22 32.07 -34.86
CA GLN A 50 8.43 31.76 -35.62
C GLN A 50 9.20 30.58 -35.01
N HIS A 51 9.25 30.50 -33.68
CA HIS A 51 9.91 29.40 -32.99
C HIS A 51 9.20 28.07 -33.25
N LEU A 52 7.87 28.02 -33.19
CA LEU A 52 7.10 26.82 -33.51
C LEU A 52 7.36 26.33 -34.94
N GLN A 53 7.45 27.24 -35.92
CA GLN A 53 7.80 26.88 -37.30
C GLN A 53 9.20 26.27 -37.41
N ASN A 54 10.17 26.82 -36.67
CA ASN A 54 11.53 26.27 -36.63
C ASN A 54 11.57 24.87 -35.99
N LEU A 55 10.80 24.65 -34.91
CA LEU A 55 10.67 23.33 -34.28
C LEU A 55 10.00 22.32 -35.20
N ASP A 56 9.02 22.75 -35.99
CA ASP A 56 8.33 21.90 -36.96
C ASP A 56 9.27 21.49 -38.11
N ALA A 57 10.08 22.43 -38.61
CA ALA A 57 11.13 22.16 -39.59
C ALA A 57 12.18 21.17 -39.05
N LEU A 58 12.49 21.23 -37.76
CA LEU A 58 13.41 20.31 -37.11
C LEU A 58 12.82 18.89 -37.01
N VAL A 59 11.55 18.75 -36.62
CA VAL A 59 10.87 17.45 -36.56
C VAL A 59 10.80 16.81 -37.95
N SER A 60 10.46 17.59 -38.97
CA SER A 60 10.42 17.09 -40.36
C SER A 60 11.80 16.69 -40.88
N ALA A 61 12.87 17.44 -40.56
CA ALA A 61 14.25 17.08 -40.88
C ALA A 61 14.67 15.76 -40.20
N CYS A 62 14.31 15.58 -38.92
CA CYS A 62 14.55 14.33 -38.20
C CYS A 62 13.79 13.15 -38.82
N GLN A 63 12.52 13.35 -39.19
CA GLN A 63 11.71 12.31 -39.85
C GLN A 63 12.29 11.89 -41.21
N ALA A 64 12.76 12.87 -42.01
CA ALA A 64 13.42 12.60 -43.29
C ALA A 64 14.77 11.85 -43.13
N ALA A 65 15.37 11.88 -41.94
CA ALA A 65 16.63 11.17 -41.65
C ALA A 65 16.42 9.73 -41.13
N GLN A 66 15.22 9.35 -40.67
CA GLN A 66 14.91 8.02 -40.10
C GLN A 66 15.14 6.81 -41.04
N PRO A 67 15.08 6.88 -42.39
CA PRO A 67 15.39 5.73 -43.24
C PRO A 67 16.87 5.62 -43.63
N LYS A 68 17.75 6.54 -43.20
CA LYS A 68 19.15 6.56 -43.65
C LYS A 68 20.02 5.60 -42.83
N LYS A 69 20.85 4.80 -43.51
CA LYS A 69 21.77 3.81 -42.91
C LYS A 69 22.87 4.45 -42.03
N ASP A 70 23.09 5.76 -42.18
CA ASP A 70 24.16 6.48 -41.48
C ASP A 70 23.69 6.99 -40.12
N ALA A 71 23.95 6.21 -39.07
CA ALA A 71 23.57 6.53 -37.69
C ALA A 71 24.10 7.90 -37.21
N ALA A 72 25.26 8.34 -37.71
CA ALA A 72 25.82 9.65 -37.41
C ALA A 72 24.95 10.80 -37.94
N GLN A 73 24.50 10.70 -39.20
CA GLN A 73 23.65 11.71 -39.83
C GLN A 73 22.25 11.74 -39.21
N MET A 74 21.70 10.58 -38.84
CA MET A 74 20.43 10.49 -38.12
C MET A 74 20.52 11.13 -36.73
N SER A 75 21.60 10.85 -35.99
CA SER A 75 21.79 11.41 -34.65
C SER A 75 21.96 12.93 -34.66
N SER A 76 22.59 13.50 -35.70
CA SER A 76 22.70 14.96 -35.85
C SER A 76 21.39 15.63 -36.28
N ALA A 77 20.56 14.94 -37.08
CA ALA A 77 19.27 15.48 -37.51
C ALA A 77 18.20 15.43 -36.39
N CYS A 78 18.34 14.48 -35.47
CA CYS A 78 17.42 14.27 -34.34
C CYS A 78 18.03 14.71 -32.99
N ASP A 79 18.99 15.64 -32.97
CA ASP A 79 19.63 16.08 -31.72
C ASP A 79 18.61 16.84 -30.84
N PRO A 80 18.30 16.34 -29.62
CA PRO A 80 17.36 17.01 -28.72
C PRO A 80 17.81 18.41 -28.30
N ARG A 81 19.10 18.75 -28.40
CA ARG A 81 19.60 20.09 -28.04
C ARG A 81 19.14 21.18 -28.99
N GLN A 82 18.80 20.82 -30.23
CA GLN A 82 18.34 21.77 -31.24
C GLN A 82 16.91 22.29 -30.97
N ALA A 83 16.14 21.62 -30.10
CA ALA A 83 14.84 22.11 -29.65
C ALA A 83 14.94 23.38 -28.77
N GLY A 84 16.13 23.74 -28.30
CA GLY A 84 16.35 24.99 -27.59
C GLY A 84 15.74 25.08 -26.19
N SER A 85 15.60 26.31 -25.72
CA SER A 85 15.05 26.71 -24.41
C SER A 85 13.53 26.66 -24.36
N ASP A 86 12.97 26.57 -23.15
CA ASP A 86 11.53 26.73 -22.94
C ASP A 86 11.13 28.22 -23.06
N ASP A 87 9.91 28.49 -23.51
CA ASP A 87 9.45 29.85 -23.82
C ASP A 87 8.49 30.39 -22.75
N ARG A 88 8.64 31.67 -22.42
CA ARG A 88 7.65 32.48 -21.70
C ARG A 88 7.05 33.46 -22.68
N VAL A 89 5.85 33.15 -23.14
CA VAL A 89 5.16 33.95 -24.15
C VAL A 89 4.38 35.05 -23.46
N HIS A 90 4.69 36.30 -23.81
CA HIS A 90 3.96 37.47 -23.32
C HIS A 90 3.10 38.06 -24.44
N TRP A 91 1.84 38.36 -24.13
CA TRP A 91 0.97 39.10 -25.04
C TRP A 91 0.04 40.04 -24.26
N GLN A 92 -0.44 41.07 -24.95
CA GLN A 92 -1.38 42.03 -24.41
C GLN A 92 -2.81 41.63 -24.80
N ALA A 93 -3.65 41.37 -23.80
CA ALA A 93 -5.08 41.15 -23.97
C ALA A 93 -5.83 42.35 -23.35
N GLY A 94 -6.03 43.40 -24.15
CA GLY A 94 -6.53 44.68 -23.66
C GLY A 94 -5.51 45.35 -22.72
N ALA A 95 -5.93 45.73 -21.52
CA ALA A 95 -5.07 46.37 -20.51
C ALA A 95 -4.23 45.38 -19.67
N VAL A 96 -4.39 44.07 -19.86
CA VAL A 96 -3.73 43.04 -19.05
C VAL A 96 -2.62 42.37 -19.86
N THR A 97 -1.42 42.30 -19.28
CA THR A 97 -0.32 41.47 -19.82
C THR A 97 -0.54 40.04 -19.36
N GLN A 98 -0.74 39.13 -20.30
CA GLN A 98 -0.84 37.71 -20.04
C GLN A 98 0.50 37.04 -20.34
N THR A 99 0.87 36.06 -19.51
CA THR A 99 2.09 35.27 -19.67
C THR A 99 1.73 33.79 -19.69
N ARG A 100 2.26 33.05 -20.66
CA ARG A 100 2.10 31.59 -20.76
C ARG A 100 3.48 30.96 -20.84
N GLU A 101 3.71 29.99 -19.97
CA GLU A 101 4.90 29.15 -19.99
C GLU A 101 4.68 27.95 -20.91
N VAL A 102 5.58 27.74 -21.87
CA VAL A 102 5.55 26.63 -22.82
C VAL A 102 6.85 25.84 -22.69
N ARG A 103 6.72 24.55 -22.35
CA ARG A 103 7.85 23.64 -22.13
C ARG A 103 7.98 22.63 -23.26
N TYR A 104 9.21 22.43 -23.74
CA TYR A 104 9.55 21.53 -24.84
C TYR A 104 10.25 20.24 -24.39
N ASP A 105 10.20 19.89 -23.11
CA ASP A 105 10.78 18.64 -22.58
C ASP A 105 10.25 17.39 -23.31
N TRP A 106 8.96 17.42 -23.67
CA TRP A 106 8.32 16.35 -24.43
C TRP A 106 8.92 16.21 -25.84
N LEU A 107 9.29 17.31 -26.49
CA LEU A 107 9.88 17.31 -27.82
C LEU A 107 11.34 16.83 -27.76
N ARG A 108 12.09 17.32 -26.78
CA ARG A 108 13.45 16.84 -26.49
C ARG A 108 13.48 15.32 -26.23
N ALA A 109 12.48 14.81 -25.50
CA ALA A 109 12.29 13.38 -25.28
C ALA A 109 12.03 12.60 -26.58
N VAL A 110 11.16 13.11 -27.46
CA VAL A 110 10.84 12.49 -28.76
C VAL A 110 12.08 12.44 -29.68
N LEU A 111 12.81 13.55 -29.80
CA LEU A 111 14.03 13.63 -30.61
C LEU A 111 15.12 12.72 -30.07
N GLY A 112 15.35 12.73 -28.76
CA GLY A 112 16.30 11.83 -28.10
C GLY A 112 15.94 10.35 -28.24
N PHE A 113 14.65 10.03 -28.38
CA PHE A 113 14.21 8.67 -28.72
C PHE A 113 14.48 8.34 -30.19
N ALA A 114 14.15 9.24 -31.12
CA ALA A 114 14.37 9.08 -32.55
C ALA A 114 15.86 8.99 -32.94
N ALA A 115 16.74 9.61 -32.16
CA ALA A 115 18.20 9.54 -32.35
C ALA A 115 18.82 8.20 -31.95
N LYS A 116 18.14 7.37 -31.14
CA LYS A 116 18.67 6.09 -30.65
C LYS A 116 18.44 4.97 -31.66
N LYS A 117 19.52 4.24 -31.97
CA LYS A 117 19.51 3.11 -32.91
C LYS A 117 18.59 1.94 -32.51
N ASP A 118 18.39 1.72 -31.22
CA ASP A 118 17.70 0.52 -30.73
C ASP A 118 16.20 0.69 -30.50
N HIS A 119 15.60 1.86 -30.80
CA HIS A 119 14.17 2.18 -30.61
C HIS A 119 13.53 1.73 -29.27
N ALA A 120 14.34 1.41 -28.26
CA ALA A 120 13.89 0.96 -26.96
C ALA A 120 13.69 2.18 -26.07
N ALA A 121 12.44 2.59 -25.89
CA ALA A 121 12.10 3.73 -25.06
C ALA A 121 12.30 3.31 -23.60
N GLN A 122 13.06 4.09 -22.84
CA GLN A 122 13.05 3.93 -21.38
C GLN A 122 11.68 4.37 -20.86
N PRO A 123 11.12 3.71 -19.84
CA PRO A 123 9.76 4.00 -19.35
C PRO A 123 9.56 5.46 -18.91
N ALA A 124 10.62 6.13 -18.43
CA ALA A 124 10.59 7.54 -18.03
C ALA A 124 10.45 8.54 -19.21
N THR A 125 10.85 8.16 -20.42
CA THR A 125 10.65 8.98 -21.64
C THR A 125 9.19 8.96 -22.10
N LEU A 126 8.48 7.84 -21.86
CA LEU A 126 7.08 7.65 -22.26
C LEU A 126 6.10 8.39 -21.35
N THR A 127 6.46 8.65 -20.09
CA THR A 127 5.60 9.39 -19.14
C THR A 127 5.45 10.88 -19.45
N LEU A 128 6.37 11.47 -20.23
CA LEU A 128 6.31 12.87 -20.65
C LEU A 128 5.43 13.08 -21.90
N ILE A 129 4.95 12.00 -22.52
CA ILE A 129 4.13 12.05 -23.73
C ILE A 129 2.68 11.68 -23.33
N PRO A 130 1.71 12.61 -23.41
CA PRO A 130 0.32 12.31 -23.07
C PRO A 130 -0.25 11.12 -23.88
N GLY A 131 -1.05 10.27 -23.22
CA GLY A 131 -1.69 9.11 -23.86
C GLY A 131 -0.88 7.81 -23.91
N ALA A 132 0.19 7.68 -23.10
CA ALA A 132 1.17 6.58 -23.16
C ALA A 132 0.74 5.20 -22.59
N LYS A 133 -0.56 4.91 -22.43
CA LYS A 133 -1.00 3.60 -21.91
C LYS A 133 -1.34 2.66 -23.08
N ASN A 134 -0.43 1.72 -23.37
CA ASN A 134 -0.67 0.42 -24.04
C ASN A 134 -0.42 0.24 -25.57
N GLN A 135 0.48 0.97 -26.23
CA GLN A 135 0.85 0.61 -27.62
C GLN A 135 2.36 0.74 -27.90
N PRO A 136 2.99 -0.23 -28.59
CA PRO A 136 4.38 -0.10 -29.04
C PRO A 136 4.46 1.07 -30.03
N ARG A 137 5.11 2.16 -29.62
CA ARG A 137 5.28 3.36 -30.46
C ARG A 137 6.61 3.28 -31.20
N THR A 138 6.56 3.39 -32.52
CA THR A 138 7.74 3.57 -33.37
C THR A 138 8.19 5.03 -33.34
N ALA A 139 9.46 5.30 -33.65
CA ALA A 139 9.98 6.67 -33.73
C ALA A 139 9.18 7.53 -34.71
N ASP A 140 8.80 6.97 -35.85
CA ASP A 140 7.98 7.64 -36.87
C ASP A 140 6.59 8.05 -36.34
N SER A 141 5.92 7.17 -35.57
CA SER A 141 4.62 7.50 -34.97
C SER A 141 4.70 8.64 -33.95
N LEU A 142 5.82 8.75 -33.24
CA LEU A 142 6.06 9.81 -32.26
C LEU A 142 6.42 11.14 -32.92
N LEU A 143 7.21 11.11 -33.99
CA LEU A 143 7.52 12.31 -34.78
C LEU A 143 6.27 12.86 -35.47
N THR A 144 5.40 11.98 -35.99
CA THR A 144 4.10 12.37 -36.56
C THR A 144 3.20 13.05 -35.51
N GLN A 145 3.13 12.50 -34.29
CA GLN A 145 2.39 13.13 -33.19
C GLN A 145 3.00 14.48 -32.77
N ALA A 146 4.33 14.60 -32.79
CA ALA A 146 5.01 15.84 -32.49
C ALA A 146 4.68 16.94 -33.51
N HIS A 147 4.70 16.59 -34.81
CA HIS A 147 4.33 17.48 -35.90
C HIS A 147 2.89 17.98 -35.75
N GLN A 148 1.94 17.07 -35.51
CA GLN A 148 0.53 17.43 -35.31
C GLN A 148 0.36 18.41 -34.14
N ARG A 149 1.03 18.15 -33.01
CA ARG A 149 0.96 19.02 -31.83
C ARG A 149 1.52 20.42 -32.10
N LEU A 150 2.67 20.52 -32.77
CA LEU A 150 3.28 21.81 -33.11
C LEU A 150 2.38 22.62 -34.06
N GLN A 151 1.73 21.97 -35.02
CA GLN A 151 0.76 22.62 -35.89
C GLN A 151 -0.48 23.10 -35.15
N ASP A 152 -0.98 22.33 -34.19
CA ASP A 152 -2.12 22.73 -33.37
C ASP A 152 -1.76 23.93 -32.46
N ASP A 153 -0.55 23.93 -31.88
CA ASP A 153 -0.03 25.06 -31.11
C ASP A 153 0.18 26.30 -32.00
N ALA A 154 0.62 26.13 -33.26
CA ALA A 154 0.77 27.21 -34.23
C ALA A 154 -0.59 27.82 -34.62
N LYS A 155 -1.59 26.99 -34.92
CA LYS A 155 -2.96 27.45 -35.21
C LYS A 155 -3.58 28.21 -34.03
N GLN A 156 -3.35 27.73 -32.79
CA GLN A 156 -3.77 28.44 -31.59
C GLN A 156 -3.07 29.79 -31.45
N ALA A 157 -1.78 29.86 -31.79
CA ALA A 157 -1.02 31.09 -31.73
C ALA A 157 -1.45 32.09 -32.80
N GLU A 158 -1.89 31.66 -33.99
CA GLU A 158 -2.34 32.49 -35.11
C GLU A 158 -3.70 33.15 -34.89
N GLY A 159 -4.59 32.50 -34.13
CA GLY A 159 -5.88 33.07 -33.77
C GLY A 159 -5.73 34.45 -33.10
N PRO A 160 -6.69 35.37 -33.29
CA PRO A 160 -6.72 36.57 -32.47
C PRO A 160 -6.65 36.15 -31.00
N ALA A 161 -5.96 36.94 -30.17
CA ALA A 161 -6.04 36.86 -28.71
C ALA A 161 -7.45 37.27 -28.24
N GLN A 162 -8.49 36.67 -28.82
CA GLN A 162 -9.81 36.62 -28.26
C GLN A 162 -9.59 35.97 -26.91
N ALA A 163 -9.74 36.80 -25.87
CA ALA A 163 -9.87 36.36 -24.49
C ALA A 163 -10.68 35.07 -24.53
N SER A 164 -9.99 33.96 -24.30
CA SER A 164 -10.49 32.58 -24.33
C SER A 164 -11.99 32.53 -24.55
N ALA A 165 -12.46 32.18 -25.76
CA ALA A 165 -13.89 32.04 -26.05
C ALA A 165 -14.56 31.44 -24.81
N SER A 166 -15.40 32.23 -24.15
CA SER A 166 -15.92 32.04 -22.79
C SER A 166 -15.88 30.57 -22.34
N TYR A 167 -14.74 30.12 -21.80
CA TYR A 167 -14.66 28.79 -21.19
C TYR A 167 -15.59 28.73 -19.98
N ALA A 168 -16.20 29.85 -19.56
CA ALA A 168 -17.24 29.84 -18.54
C ALA A 168 -18.42 28.97 -18.95
N ASP A 169 -18.83 28.98 -20.22
CA ASP A 169 -20.00 28.20 -20.67
C ASP A 169 -19.64 26.73 -20.89
N GLU A 170 -18.43 26.45 -21.39
CA GLU A 170 -17.89 25.09 -21.46
C GLU A 170 -17.60 24.50 -20.07
N ARG A 171 -17.10 25.30 -19.12
CA ARG A 171 -16.91 24.90 -17.71
C ARG A 171 -18.24 24.67 -17.02
N LYS A 172 -19.26 25.49 -17.31
CA LYS A 172 -20.62 25.25 -16.82
C LYS A 172 -21.15 23.93 -17.36
N ALA A 173 -21.04 23.67 -18.67
CA ALA A 173 -21.46 22.42 -19.28
C ALA A 173 -20.69 21.21 -18.69
N LEU A 174 -19.37 21.32 -18.54
CA LEU A 174 -18.54 20.29 -17.92
C LEU A 174 -18.92 20.06 -16.45
N SER A 175 -19.12 21.12 -15.67
CA SER A 175 -19.54 21.02 -14.27
C SER A 175 -20.95 20.43 -14.12
N ALA A 176 -21.84 20.70 -15.08
CA ALA A 176 -23.16 20.11 -15.14
C ALA A 176 -23.07 18.61 -15.42
N ILE A 177 -22.20 18.17 -16.33
CA ILE A 177 -21.96 16.74 -16.63
C ILE A 177 -21.32 16.05 -15.41
N LEU A 178 -20.28 16.63 -14.83
CA LEU A 178 -19.57 16.06 -13.68
C LEU A 178 -20.44 16.01 -12.40
N SER A 179 -21.47 16.86 -12.29
CA SER A 179 -22.41 16.86 -11.17
C SER A 179 -23.57 15.85 -11.34
N GLN A 180 -23.70 15.22 -12.51
CA GLN A 180 -24.69 14.16 -12.71
C GLN A 180 -24.42 12.96 -11.79
N ARG A 181 -25.50 12.28 -11.41
CA ARG A 181 -25.49 11.13 -10.48
C ARG A 181 -24.54 10.00 -10.90
N ALA A 182 -24.31 9.83 -12.21
CA ALA A 182 -23.39 8.84 -12.76
C ALA A 182 -21.91 9.13 -12.46
N TYR A 183 -21.54 10.40 -12.24
CA TYR A 183 -20.14 10.83 -12.01
C TYR A 183 -19.85 11.21 -10.55
N ARG A 184 -20.89 11.26 -9.70
CA ARG A 184 -20.80 11.57 -8.27
C ARG A 184 -19.97 10.58 -7.44
N GLY A 185 -19.62 9.42 -8.01
CA GLY A 185 -18.73 8.42 -7.39
C GLY A 185 -17.33 8.31 -8.00
N VAL A 186 -17.02 9.07 -9.07
CA VAL A 186 -15.72 9.01 -9.77
C VAL A 186 -14.76 10.11 -9.30
N THR A 187 -15.27 11.16 -8.65
CA THR A 187 -14.48 12.34 -8.21
C THR A 187 -14.20 12.36 -6.70
N GLU A 188 -14.75 11.42 -5.92
CA GLU A 188 -14.27 11.22 -4.56
C GLU A 188 -12.99 10.39 -4.61
N MET A 189 -11.88 11.05 -4.95
CA MET A 189 -10.56 10.59 -4.54
C MET A 189 -10.67 10.20 -3.08
N SER A 190 -10.46 8.93 -2.80
CA SER A 190 -10.53 8.40 -1.45
C SER A 190 -9.67 9.30 -0.55
N PRO A 191 -10.15 9.71 0.64
CA PRO A 191 -9.30 10.41 1.60
C PRO A 191 -7.97 9.69 1.84
N ARG A 192 -7.94 8.36 1.63
CA ARG A 192 -6.73 7.53 1.66
C ARG A 192 -5.83 7.77 0.46
N GLU A 193 -6.36 7.93 -0.75
CA GLU A 193 -5.57 8.21 -1.95
C GLU A 193 -4.91 9.59 -1.86
N ARG A 194 -5.65 10.60 -1.40
CA ARG A 194 -5.09 11.94 -1.18
C ARG A 194 -4.02 11.95 -0.08
N PHE A 195 -4.24 11.20 0.99
CA PHE A 195 -3.25 11.01 2.05
C PHE A 195 -2.02 10.23 1.56
N LEU A 196 -2.22 9.18 0.75
CA LEU A 196 -1.15 8.39 0.16
C LEU A 196 -0.31 9.25 -0.78
N GLU A 197 -0.93 10.04 -1.64
CA GLU A 197 -0.22 10.94 -2.56
C GLU A 197 0.58 12.01 -1.81
N TRP A 198 0.01 12.61 -0.77
CA TRP A 198 0.75 13.51 0.12
C TRP A 198 1.92 12.80 0.82
N PHE A 199 1.69 11.59 1.34
CA PHE A 199 2.70 10.79 2.02
C PHE A 199 3.84 10.37 1.08
N TYR A 200 3.55 9.93 -0.14
CA TYR A 200 4.55 9.58 -1.14
C TYR A 200 5.38 10.80 -1.54
N ASN A 201 4.75 11.95 -1.79
CA ASN A 201 5.48 13.18 -2.11
C ASN A 201 6.36 13.67 -0.96
N LEU A 202 5.93 13.47 0.29
CA LEU A 202 6.74 13.79 1.46
C LEU A 202 7.92 12.82 1.60
N LEU A 203 7.65 11.52 1.44
CA LEU A 203 8.65 10.46 1.50
C LEU A 203 9.73 10.65 0.42
N ASP A 204 9.33 10.95 -0.81
CA ASP A 204 10.24 11.14 -1.94
C ASP A 204 11.17 12.36 -1.72
N LYS A 205 10.62 13.47 -1.18
CA LYS A 205 11.43 14.63 -0.77
C LYS A 205 12.43 14.28 0.34
N PHE A 206 12.02 13.47 1.32
CA PHE A 206 12.89 13.02 2.40
C PHE A 206 14.00 12.09 1.88
N LEU A 207 13.68 11.11 1.03
CA LEU A 207 14.68 10.22 0.42
C LEU A 207 15.64 10.98 -0.48
N ALA A 208 15.15 11.91 -1.31
CA ALA A 208 16.00 12.73 -2.17
C ALA A 208 16.97 13.59 -1.34
N SER A 209 16.52 14.14 -0.21
CA SER A 209 17.38 14.87 0.73
C SER A 209 18.42 13.94 1.39
N LEU A 210 18.01 12.75 1.82
CA LEU A 210 18.88 11.73 2.41
C LEU A 210 19.96 11.22 1.45
N VAL A 211 19.61 10.98 0.19
CA VAL A 211 20.56 10.58 -0.86
C VAL A 211 21.57 11.71 -1.10
N ARG A 212 21.10 12.97 -1.15
CA ARG A 212 21.97 14.14 -1.35
C ARG A 212 22.95 14.35 -0.19
N LEU A 213 22.54 14.04 1.05
CA LEU A 213 23.40 14.05 2.23
C LEU A 213 24.37 12.86 2.26
N GLY A 214 23.91 11.65 1.92
CA GLY A 214 24.74 10.44 1.84
C GLY A 214 25.83 10.52 0.77
N SER A 215 25.58 11.28 -0.31
CA SER A 215 26.56 11.50 -1.40
C SER A 215 27.74 12.37 -0.96
N ARG A 216 27.57 13.21 0.07
CA ARG A 216 28.61 14.13 0.57
C ARG A 216 29.45 13.54 1.71
N ALA A 217 28.96 12.51 2.40
CA ALA A 217 29.73 11.88 3.46
C ALA A 217 29.42 10.38 3.58
N PRO A 218 30.37 9.48 3.31
CA PRO A 218 30.13 8.02 3.30
C PRO A 218 29.77 7.47 4.69
N TRP A 219 30.16 8.15 5.78
CA TRP A 219 29.77 7.78 7.14
C TRP A 219 28.26 7.93 7.39
N ILE A 220 27.60 8.87 6.71
CA ILE A 220 26.15 9.07 6.79
C ILE A 220 25.43 7.87 6.18
N ALA A 221 25.95 7.29 5.10
CA ALA A 221 25.34 6.10 4.49
C ALA A 221 25.37 4.90 5.45
N TRP A 222 26.45 4.72 6.22
CA TRP A 222 26.53 3.66 7.23
C TRP A 222 25.61 3.93 8.43
N ALA A 223 25.58 5.17 8.92
CA ALA A 223 24.66 5.59 9.98
C ALA A 223 23.19 5.43 9.57
N LEU A 224 22.84 5.75 8.32
CA LEU A 224 21.49 5.59 7.79
C LEU A 224 21.09 4.12 7.68
N ARG A 225 22.04 3.26 7.27
CA ARG A 225 21.82 1.82 7.17
C ARG A 225 21.60 1.19 8.55
N ALA A 226 22.38 1.60 9.54
CA ALA A 226 22.19 1.20 10.93
C ALA A 226 20.85 1.69 11.48
N LEU A 227 20.49 2.95 11.24
CA LEU A 227 19.21 3.53 11.64
C LEU A 227 18.03 2.79 10.99
N LEU A 228 18.10 2.48 9.70
CA LEU A 228 17.07 1.74 8.98
C LEU A 228 16.89 0.33 9.54
N LEU A 229 17.98 -0.37 9.84
CA LEU A 229 17.92 -1.69 10.48
C LEU A 229 17.26 -1.63 11.85
N VAL A 230 17.61 -0.63 12.68
CA VAL A 230 16.99 -0.42 13.99
C VAL A 230 15.50 -0.06 13.84
N ALA A 231 15.14 0.79 12.88
CA ALA A 231 13.76 1.16 12.59
C ALA A 231 12.92 -0.05 12.13
N ILE A 232 13.48 -0.91 11.27
CA ILE A 232 12.81 -2.14 10.82
C ILE A 232 12.66 -3.12 11.98
N ALA A 233 13.71 -3.33 12.78
CA ALA A 233 13.66 -4.22 13.94
C ALA A 233 12.61 -3.75 14.96
N THR A 234 12.58 -2.45 15.29
CA THR A 234 11.59 -1.87 16.19
C THR A 234 10.18 -1.90 15.63
N ALA A 235 9.99 -1.62 14.33
CA ALA A 235 8.69 -1.75 13.67
C ALA A 235 8.20 -3.19 13.63
N LEU A 236 9.09 -4.16 13.39
CA LEU A 236 8.76 -5.59 13.43
C LEU A 236 8.37 -6.03 14.84
N ILE A 237 9.12 -5.62 15.86
CA ILE A 237 8.77 -5.87 17.27
C ILE A 237 7.40 -5.23 17.59
N TRP A 238 7.17 -3.98 17.21
CA TRP A 238 5.90 -3.30 17.43
C TRP A 238 4.74 -3.96 16.68
N PHE A 239 4.97 -4.42 15.45
CA PHE A 239 3.99 -5.13 14.64
C PHE A 239 3.68 -6.51 15.21
N LEU A 240 4.69 -7.25 15.68
CA LEU A 240 4.50 -8.52 16.38
C LEU A 240 3.75 -8.30 17.69
N ILE A 241 4.10 -7.28 18.49
CA ILE A 241 3.36 -6.89 19.69
C ILE A 241 1.93 -6.45 19.33
N ARG A 242 1.69 -5.81 18.19
CA ARG A 242 0.36 -5.35 17.77
C ARG A 242 -0.50 -6.48 17.20
N ILE A 243 0.10 -7.41 16.47
CA ILE A 243 -0.55 -8.66 16.05
C ILE A 243 -0.88 -9.47 17.29
N GLU A 244 0.10 -9.65 18.19
CA GLU A 244 -0.14 -10.31 19.46
C GLU A 244 -1.22 -9.56 20.23
N ARG A 245 -1.20 -8.24 20.40
CA ARG A 245 -2.26 -7.51 21.09
C ARG A 245 -3.62 -7.62 20.39
N ARG A 246 -3.68 -7.65 19.05
CA ARG A 246 -4.94 -7.89 18.31
C ARG A 246 -5.44 -9.32 18.48
N SER A 247 -4.57 -10.32 18.55
CA SER A 247 -4.92 -11.71 18.85
C SER A 247 -5.09 -11.95 20.36
N ARG A 248 -4.49 -11.11 21.21
CA ARG A 248 -4.53 -11.11 22.69
C ARG A 248 -5.62 -10.21 23.25
N VAL A 249 -6.37 -9.49 22.41
CA VAL A 249 -7.79 -9.14 22.69
C VAL A 249 -8.66 -10.42 22.78
N LYS A 250 -8.09 -11.62 22.52
CA LYS A 250 -8.66 -12.94 22.86
C LYS A 250 -7.73 -13.85 23.68
N LEU A 251 -6.68 -13.33 24.30
CA LEU A 251 -5.84 -14.08 25.24
C LEU A 251 -5.61 -13.17 26.43
N VAL A 252 -6.59 -13.20 27.33
CA VAL A 252 -6.58 -12.52 28.62
C VAL A 252 -5.29 -12.91 29.38
N PRO A 253 -4.65 -11.95 30.06
CA PRO A 253 -3.55 -12.20 30.98
C PRO A 253 -3.91 -13.25 32.04
N ASP A 254 -2.90 -13.81 32.69
CA ASP A 254 -2.99 -14.78 33.79
C ASP A 254 -3.59 -14.15 35.07
N GLU A 255 -4.80 -13.61 34.98
CA GLU A 255 -5.59 -13.28 36.16
C GLU A 255 -6.23 -14.57 36.66
N VAL A 256 -5.93 -14.89 37.92
CA VAL A 256 -6.61 -15.93 38.69
C VAL A 256 -8.12 -15.78 38.45
N PRO A 257 -8.84 -16.83 38.02
CA PRO A 257 -10.28 -16.76 37.83
C PRO A 257 -10.90 -16.15 39.08
N ALA A 258 -11.82 -15.17 38.91
CA ALA A 258 -12.54 -14.62 40.04
C ALA A 258 -13.11 -15.79 40.87
N PRO A 259 -13.00 -15.80 42.22
CA PRO A 259 -13.31 -16.97 43.05
C PRO A 259 -14.69 -17.61 42.82
N ASP A 260 -15.62 -16.84 42.27
CA ASP A 260 -17.01 -17.22 42.01
C ASP A 260 -17.39 -17.27 40.51
N ALA A 261 -16.41 -17.22 39.60
CA ALA A 261 -16.67 -17.40 38.17
C ALA A 261 -16.96 -18.88 37.85
N PRO A 262 -17.72 -19.19 36.78
CA PRO A 262 -17.99 -20.58 36.39
C PRO A 262 -16.72 -21.42 36.20
N SER A 263 -15.67 -20.82 35.64
CA SER A 263 -14.34 -21.42 35.48
C SER A 263 -13.48 -21.50 36.74
N ALA A 264 -13.88 -20.90 37.87
CA ALA A 264 -13.20 -21.09 39.15
C ALA A 264 -13.30 -22.56 39.61
N ARG A 265 -14.39 -23.23 39.21
CA ARG A 265 -14.60 -24.67 39.39
C ARG A 265 -14.34 -25.41 38.08
N GLU A 266 -13.60 -26.52 38.15
CA GLU A 266 -13.32 -27.34 36.96
C GLU A 266 -14.63 -27.86 36.32
N TRP A 267 -14.75 -27.72 35.00
CA TRP A 267 -15.93 -28.16 34.23
C TRP A 267 -16.32 -29.63 34.45
N ARG A 268 -15.35 -30.51 34.76
CA ARG A 268 -15.59 -31.93 35.06
C ARG A 268 -16.39 -32.13 36.34
N LEU A 269 -16.13 -31.30 37.36
CA LEU A 269 -16.85 -31.37 38.64
C LEU A 269 -18.32 -30.97 38.46
N TRP A 270 -18.59 -29.98 37.61
CA TRP A 270 -19.95 -29.62 37.23
C TRP A 270 -20.67 -30.79 36.52
N LEU A 271 -19.97 -31.50 35.63
CA LEU A 271 -20.55 -32.63 34.93
C LEU A 271 -20.82 -33.83 35.85
N LEU A 272 -19.96 -34.08 36.82
CA LEU A 272 -20.18 -35.10 37.86
C LEU A 272 -21.42 -34.79 38.70
N ASP A 273 -21.60 -33.54 39.13
CA ASP A 273 -22.80 -33.12 39.84
C ASP A 273 -24.06 -33.25 38.96
N ALA A 274 -23.94 -32.93 37.67
CA ALA A 274 -25.04 -33.09 36.71
C ALA A 274 -25.50 -34.55 36.64
N GLN A 275 -24.57 -35.50 36.55
CA GLN A 275 -24.87 -36.93 36.55
C GLN A 275 -25.47 -37.39 37.89
N ALA A 276 -24.96 -36.88 39.02
CA ALA A 276 -25.50 -37.20 40.34
C ALA A 276 -26.95 -36.70 40.51
N MET A 277 -27.31 -35.54 39.95
CA MET A 277 -28.69 -35.05 39.96
C MET A 277 -29.59 -35.80 38.99
N ALA A 278 -29.09 -36.15 37.80
CA ALA A 278 -29.80 -36.99 36.84
C ALA A 278 -30.14 -38.37 37.44
N ALA A 279 -29.22 -38.98 38.19
CA ALA A 279 -29.44 -40.25 38.88
C ALA A 279 -30.55 -40.16 39.95
N LYS A 280 -30.80 -38.97 40.50
CA LYS A 280 -31.88 -38.70 41.47
C LYS A 280 -33.20 -38.30 40.80
N GLY A 281 -33.26 -38.27 39.46
CA GLY A 281 -34.41 -37.78 38.70
C GLY A 281 -34.61 -36.26 38.75
N LEU A 282 -33.62 -35.51 39.25
CA LEU A 282 -33.63 -34.05 39.33
C LEU A 282 -33.11 -33.46 38.01
N TRP A 283 -33.90 -33.61 36.95
CA TRP A 283 -33.50 -33.26 35.57
C TRP A 283 -33.22 -31.78 35.37
N ARG A 284 -33.96 -30.92 36.07
CA ARG A 284 -33.81 -29.46 35.99
C ARG A 284 -32.46 -29.02 36.55
N GLU A 285 -32.08 -29.53 37.71
CA GLU A 285 -30.79 -29.30 38.36
C GLU A 285 -29.65 -29.90 37.53
N ALA A 286 -29.86 -31.10 36.96
CA ALA A 286 -28.89 -31.74 36.08
C ALA A 286 -28.56 -30.87 34.86
N ILE A 287 -29.57 -30.32 34.18
CA ILE A 287 -29.39 -29.42 33.02
C ILE A 287 -28.68 -28.12 33.41
N HIS A 288 -28.99 -27.57 34.59
CA HIS A 288 -28.31 -26.38 35.10
C HIS A 288 -26.80 -26.61 35.27
N PHE A 289 -26.40 -27.76 35.82
CA PHE A 289 -25.00 -28.10 35.94
C PHE A 289 -24.32 -28.38 34.58
N VAL A 290 -25.02 -28.98 33.62
CA VAL A 290 -24.49 -29.14 32.24
C VAL A 290 -24.23 -27.80 31.57
N TYR A 291 -25.14 -26.84 31.73
CA TYR A 291 -24.97 -25.48 31.19
C TYR A 291 -23.71 -24.82 31.75
N TRP A 292 -23.54 -24.81 33.08
CA TRP A 292 -22.35 -24.22 33.69
C TRP A 292 -21.06 -25.00 33.40
N ALA A 293 -21.13 -26.32 33.21
CA ALA A 293 -19.99 -27.10 32.73
C ALA A 293 -19.53 -26.61 31.34
N ALA A 294 -20.47 -26.33 30.44
CA ALA A 294 -20.16 -25.79 29.11
C ALA A 294 -19.56 -24.38 29.19
N ILE A 295 -20.11 -23.50 30.01
CA ILE A 295 -19.53 -22.15 30.22
C ILE A 295 -18.12 -22.24 30.83
N ALA A 296 -17.94 -23.02 31.89
CA ALA A 296 -16.64 -23.23 32.54
C ALA A 296 -15.61 -23.80 31.55
N ARG A 297 -16.04 -24.69 30.64
CA ARG A 297 -15.18 -25.24 29.58
C ARG A 297 -14.76 -24.18 28.57
N LEU A 298 -15.68 -23.34 28.11
CA LEU A 298 -15.40 -22.26 27.15
C LEU A 298 -14.52 -21.16 27.76
N GLU A 299 -14.76 -20.82 29.03
CA GLU A 299 -13.91 -19.93 29.82
C GLU A 299 -12.50 -20.50 30.02
N SER A 300 -12.38 -21.79 30.38
CA SER A 300 -11.08 -22.45 30.55
C SER A 300 -10.24 -22.47 29.25
N ARG A 301 -10.90 -22.43 28.09
CA ARG A 301 -10.25 -22.32 26.77
C ARG A 301 -9.92 -20.87 26.39
N ARG A 302 -10.08 -19.92 27.31
CA ARG A 302 -9.80 -18.47 27.16
C ARG A 302 -10.55 -17.82 25.99
N LEU A 303 -11.76 -18.30 25.67
CA LEU A 303 -12.58 -17.69 24.61
C LEU A 303 -13.12 -16.30 25.01
N TRP A 304 -13.29 -16.05 26.30
CA TRP A 304 -13.70 -14.77 26.88
C TRP A 304 -13.26 -14.64 28.36
N PRO A 305 -13.27 -13.42 28.95
CA PRO A 305 -12.97 -13.21 30.36
C PRO A 305 -13.98 -13.89 31.28
N ALA A 306 -13.48 -14.52 32.35
CA ALA A 306 -14.31 -15.10 33.40
C ALA A 306 -15.02 -13.98 34.17
N ASP A 307 -16.36 -13.97 34.13
CA ASP A 307 -17.15 -12.89 34.72
C ASP A 307 -18.47 -13.42 35.27
N ARG A 308 -18.62 -13.33 36.59
CA ARG A 308 -19.81 -13.79 37.31
C ARG A 308 -21.07 -12.98 36.96
N ALA A 309 -20.94 -11.70 36.61
CA ALA A 309 -22.10 -10.82 36.45
C ALA A 309 -22.87 -11.07 35.14
N ARG A 310 -22.36 -11.95 34.26
CA ARG A 310 -22.94 -12.15 32.93
C ARG A 310 -24.19 -13.00 32.92
N THR A 311 -25.17 -12.53 32.18
CA THR A 311 -26.39 -13.30 31.90
C THR A 311 -26.14 -14.37 30.82
N PRO A 312 -26.94 -15.46 30.79
CA PRO A 312 -26.82 -16.50 29.75
C PRO A 312 -26.81 -15.97 28.31
N ARG A 313 -27.59 -14.91 28.03
CA ARG A 313 -27.66 -14.26 26.71
C ARG A 313 -26.43 -13.42 26.39
N GLU A 314 -25.78 -12.85 27.41
CA GLU A 314 -24.54 -12.11 27.22
C GLU A 314 -23.39 -13.02 26.79
N TYR A 315 -23.36 -14.29 27.24
CA TYR A 315 -22.38 -15.27 26.75
C TYR A 315 -22.53 -15.54 25.24
N LEU A 316 -23.75 -15.52 24.69
CA LEU A 316 -23.98 -15.67 23.25
C LEU A 316 -23.45 -14.48 22.44
N ALA A 317 -23.48 -13.28 23.01
CA ALA A 317 -22.97 -12.07 22.38
C ALA A 317 -21.43 -12.07 22.27
N LEU A 318 -20.73 -12.85 23.11
CA LEU A 318 -19.27 -12.96 23.09
C LEU A 318 -18.74 -13.81 21.92
N LEU A 319 -19.56 -14.69 21.36
CA LEU A 319 -19.19 -15.48 20.19
C LEU A 319 -19.40 -14.70 18.88
N ALA A 320 -18.35 -14.65 18.06
CA ALA A 320 -18.44 -14.15 16.70
C ALA A 320 -19.52 -14.91 15.91
N GLY A 321 -20.25 -14.22 15.04
CA GLY A 321 -21.32 -14.82 14.24
C GLY A 321 -20.89 -15.99 13.35
N THR A 322 -19.60 -16.10 13.04
CA THR A 322 -19.01 -17.14 12.20
C THR A 322 -18.45 -18.33 12.98
N ASP A 323 -18.47 -18.32 14.33
CA ASP A 323 -17.96 -19.46 15.11
C ASP A 323 -18.95 -20.64 15.04
N PRO A 324 -18.52 -21.84 14.61
CA PRO A 324 -19.40 -23.01 14.53
C PRO A 324 -20.01 -23.41 15.88
N ARG A 325 -19.37 -23.04 17.01
CA ARG A 325 -19.86 -23.34 18.36
C ARG A 325 -21.05 -22.46 18.77
N LYS A 326 -21.31 -21.36 18.05
CA LYS A 326 -22.39 -20.43 18.38
C LYS A 326 -23.76 -21.11 18.31
N THR A 327 -23.98 -21.97 17.32
CA THR A 327 -25.25 -22.70 17.16
C THR A 327 -25.51 -23.60 18.36
N SER A 328 -24.56 -24.47 18.72
CA SER A 328 -24.69 -25.37 19.87
C SER A 328 -24.86 -24.64 21.21
N LEU A 329 -24.12 -23.54 21.42
CA LEU A 329 -24.30 -22.73 22.63
C LEU A 329 -25.66 -22.03 22.66
N THR A 330 -26.17 -21.57 21.52
CA THR A 330 -27.49 -20.94 21.41
C THR A 330 -28.58 -21.94 21.79
N GLU A 331 -28.54 -23.14 21.23
CA GLU A 331 -29.52 -24.20 21.53
C GLU A 331 -29.45 -24.64 22.99
N LEU A 332 -28.24 -24.80 23.54
CA LEU A 332 -28.05 -25.15 24.95
C LEU A 332 -28.57 -24.06 25.88
N THR A 333 -28.30 -22.79 25.56
CA THR A 333 -28.79 -21.63 26.33
C THR A 333 -30.32 -21.56 26.30
N GLN A 334 -30.95 -21.78 25.13
CA GLN A 334 -32.40 -21.81 25.03
C GLN A 334 -33.03 -22.96 25.82
N SER A 335 -32.41 -24.15 25.79
CA SER A 335 -32.86 -25.29 26.59
C SER A 335 -32.80 -24.98 28.08
N PHE A 336 -31.67 -24.43 28.53
CA PHE A 336 -31.47 -23.99 29.91
C PHE A 336 -32.49 -22.92 30.33
N GLU A 337 -32.68 -21.87 29.54
CA GLU A 337 -33.63 -20.79 29.86
C GLU A 337 -35.07 -21.30 30.02
N ARG A 338 -35.51 -22.21 29.14
CA ARG A 338 -36.86 -22.79 29.20
C ARG A 338 -37.09 -23.65 30.44
N THR A 339 -36.09 -24.43 30.83
CA THR A 339 -36.19 -25.36 31.97
C THR A 339 -36.00 -24.64 33.31
N TRP A 340 -35.04 -23.72 33.39
CA TRP A 340 -34.68 -23.06 34.63
C TRP A 340 -35.56 -21.85 34.94
N TYR A 341 -35.68 -20.92 33.98
CA TYR A 341 -36.49 -19.71 34.15
C TYR A 341 -37.94 -19.91 33.69
N GLY A 342 -38.14 -20.66 32.60
CA GLY A 342 -39.48 -20.93 32.05
C GLY A 342 -40.31 -21.95 32.82
N GLY A 343 -39.74 -22.60 33.84
CA GLY A 343 -40.46 -23.54 34.71
C GLY A 343 -40.97 -24.81 34.01
N ARG A 344 -40.50 -25.10 32.78
CA ARG A 344 -40.89 -26.30 32.04
C ARG A 344 -40.37 -27.55 32.76
N ALA A 345 -41.24 -28.55 32.93
CA ALA A 345 -40.81 -29.85 33.42
C ALA A 345 -39.78 -30.45 32.46
N ALA A 346 -38.60 -30.79 33.00
CA ALA A 346 -37.54 -31.45 32.24
C ALA A 346 -37.60 -32.96 32.45
N ALA A 347 -37.26 -33.71 31.40
CA ALA A 347 -37.15 -35.15 31.41
C ALA A 347 -35.74 -35.62 31.04
N ALA A 348 -35.49 -36.93 31.14
CA ALA A 348 -34.23 -37.54 30.75
C ALA A 348 -33.81 -37.22 29.30
N ALA A 349 -34.77 -37.08 28.38
CA ALA A 349 -34.50 -36.71 27.00
C ALA A 349 -33.92 -35.29 26.84
N ASP A 350 -34.40 -34.34 27.65
CA ASP A 350 -33.88 -32.96 27.66
C ASP A 350 -32.45 -32.92 28.21
N PHE A 351 -32.17 -33.73 29.22
CA PHE A 351 -30.83 -33.89 29.79
C PHE A 351 -29.84 -34.48 28.77
N ASN A 352 -30.22 -35.55 28.07
CA ASN A 352 -29.38 -36.15 27.03
C ASN A 352 -29.12 -35.17 25.88
N SER A 353 -30.14 -34.42 25.46
CA SER A 353 -29.99 -33.37 24.44
C SER A 353 -29.03 -32.27 24.89
N ALA A 354 -29.09 -31.87 26.17
CA ALA A 354 -28.16 -30.89 26.73
C ALA A 354 -26.71 -31.41 26.77
N LEU A 355 -26.52 -32.72 27.05
CA LEU A 355 -25.19 -33.35 27.01
C LEU A 355 -24.61 -33.38 25.59
N GLU A 356 -25.41 -33.71 24.57
CA GLU A 356 -24.96 -33.71 23.18
C GLU A 356 -24.52 -32.31 22.73
N LEU A 357 -25.29 -31.28 23.09
CA LEU A 357 -24.95 -29.89 22.81
C LEU A 357 -23.69 -29.44 23.57
N ALA A 358 -23.52 -29.87 24.82
CA ALA A 358 -22.32 -29.59 25.60
C ALA A 358 -21.08 -30.31 25.02
N ALA A 359 -21.24 -31.53 24.51
CA ALA A 359 -20.18 -32.28 23.84
C ALA A 359 -19.69 -31.56 22.57
N ALA A 360 -20.60 -30.99 21.77
CA ALA A 360 -20.25 -30.16 20.62
C ALA A 360 -19.44 -28.89 21.01
N LEU A 361 -19.55 -28.44 22.26
CA LEU A 361 -18.77 -27.32 22.82
C LEU A 361 -17.44 -27.78 23.45
N GLY A 362 -17.13 -29.07 23.42
CA GLY A 362 -15.91 -29.68 23.93
C GLY A 362 -15.96 -30.10 25.40
N VAL A 363 -17.16 -30.27 25.96
CA VAL A 363 -17.40 -30.92 27.27
C VAL A 363 -17.49 -32.42 27.04
N GLU A 364 -16.39 -33.14 27.25
CA GLU A 364 -16.35 -34.59 27.00
C GLU A 364 -16.96 -35.36 28.18
N THR A 365 -17.92 -36.24 27.88
CA THR A 365 -18.49 -37.21 28.82
C THR A 365 -17.71 -38.52 28.70
N LYS A 366 -16.52 -38.61 29.29
CA LYS A 366 -15.73 -39.85 29.29
C LYS A 366 -15.30 -40.24 30.69
#